data_AF-A0A377KLF9-F1
#
_entry.id   AF-A0A377KLF9-F1
#
_cell.length_a   1.000
_cell.length_b   1.000
_cell.length_c   1.000
_cell.angle_alpha   90.00
_cell.angle_beta   90.00
_cell.angle_gamma   90.00
#
_symmetry.space_group_name_H-M   'P 1'
#
loop_
_entity.id
_entity.type
_entity.pdbx_description
1 polymer ?
#
loop_
_entity_poly.entity_id
_entity_poly.type
_entity_poly.pdbx_seq_one_letter_code
_entity_poly.pdbx_strand_id
1 'polypeptide(L)' 'MLKKIISIGMIMSFFSVTCPITSFAQENERNSIIQPYAHIIEWRYKKINGIWHKRQYDYTAQKWLGSWKPV' A
#
# COMPACT_ATOMS: atom_id res chain seq x y z
N MET A 1 -37.23 31.81 -50.03
CA MET A 1 -36.08 32.36 -49.29
C MET A 1 -36.26 32.28 -47.77
N LEU A 2 -37.43 32.65 -47.23
CA LEU A 2 -37.70 32.68 -45.78
C LEU A 2 -37.61 31.33 -45.02
N LYS A 3 -38.03 30.22 -45.64
CA LYS A 3 -37.94 28.85 -45.04
C LYS A 3 -36.49 28.35 -44.87
N LYS A 4 -35.55 28.80 -45.73
CA LYS A 4 -34.12 28.46 -45.62
C LYS A 4 -33.45 29.21 -44.46
N ILE A 5 -33.88 30.42 -44.15
CA ILE A 5 -33.34 31.25 -43.07
C ILE A 5 -33.75 30.69 -41.70
N ILE A 6 -35.00 30.22 -41.56
CA ILE A 6 -35.48 29.55 -40.34
C ILE A 6 -34.73 28.24 -40.10
N SER A 7 -34.44 27.47 -41.15
CA SER A 7 -33.67 26.21 -41.06
C SER A 7 -32.19 26.42 -40.68
N ILE A 8 -31.60 27.56 -41.05
CA ILE A 8 -30.20 27.88 -40.73
C ILE A 8 -30.07 28.37 -39.28
N GLY A 9 -31.06 29.13 -38.79
CA GLY A 9 -31.09 29.58 -37.39
C GLY A 9 -31.18 28.46 -36.37
N MET A 10 -31.87 27.35 -36.72
CA MET A 10 -32.05 26.19 -35.85
C MET A 10 -30.81 25.30 -35.70
N ILE A 11 -29.84 25.41 -36.63
CA ILE A 11 -28.59 24.62 -36.62
C ILE A 11 -27.50 25.30 -35.77
N MET A 12 -27.61 26.62 -35.53
CA MET A 12 -26.61 27.40 -34.78
C MET A 12 -26.76 27.34 -33.25
N SER A 13 -27.78 26.65 -32.73
CA SER A 13 -28.11 26.63 -31.30
C SER A 13 -27.33 25.60 -30.47
N PHE A 14 -26.46 24.79 -31.08
CA PHE A 14 -25.76 23.68 -30.42
C PHE A 14 -24.26 23.93 -30.14
N PHE A 15 -23.78 25.17 -30.25
CA PHE A 15 -22.45 25.52 -29.78
C PHE A 15 -22.45 25.72 -28.27
N SER A 16 -22.53 24.60 -27.57
CA SER A 16 -22.31 24.50 -26.13
C SER A 16 -20.90 24.99 -25.84
N VAL A 17 -20.77 26.10 -25.10
CA VAL A 17 -19.49 26.64 -24.65
C VAL A 17 -18.86 25.61 -23.70
N THR A 18 -17.91 24.83 -24.20
CA THR A 18 -17.09 23.97 -23.35
C THR A 18 -15.92 24.79 -22.83
N CYS A 19 -16.03 25.29 -21.61
CA CYS A 19 -14.88 25.83 -20.89
C CYS A 19 -13.91 24.69 -20.59
N PRO A 20 -12.60 24.85 -20.85
CA PRO A 20 -11.61 23.86 -20.43
C PRO A 20 -11.57 23.85 -18.90
N ILE A 21 -11.91 22.72 -18.30
CA ILE A 21 -11.76 22.50 -16.86
C ILE A 21 -10.33 22.03 -16.63
N THR A 22 -9.59 22.74 -15.79
CA THR A 22 -8.26 22.34 -15.34
C THR A 22 -8.40 21.20 -14.34
N SER A 23 -7.89 20.01 -14.68
CA SER A 23 -7.77 18.90 -13.74
C SER A 23 -6.44 19.00 -13.00
N PHE A 24 -6.48 18.96 -11.67
CA PHE A 24 -5.28 18.80 -10.85
C PHE A 24 -5.21 17.36 -10.34
N ALA A 25 -4.03 16.75 -10.37
CA ALA A 25 -3.80 15.50 -9.68
C ALA A 25 -3.77 15.79 -8.17
N GLN A 26 -4.75 15.26 -7.43
CA GLN A 26 -4.71 15.32 -5.98
C GLN A 26 -3.82 14.19 -5.48
N GLU A 27 -2.63 14.53 -4.99
CA GLU A 27 -1.83 13.60 -4.20
C GLU A 27 -2.60 13.31 -2.91
N ASN A 28 -3.19 12.12 -2.83
CA ASN A 28 -3.65 11.61 -1.56
C ASN A 28 -2.39 11.26 -0.76
N GLU A 29 -1.89 12.23 0.01
CA GLU A 29 -0.98 11.99 1.13
C GLU A 29 -1.70 11.10 2.15
N ARG A 30 -1.84 9.81 1.82
CA ARG A 30 -1.99 8.79 2.82
C ARG A 30 -0.66 8.82 3.56
N ASN A 31 -0.66 9.51 4.70
CA ASN A 31 0.34 9.34 5.74
C ASN A 31 0.32 7.87 6.17
N SER A 32 0.86 7.00 5.33
CA SER A 32 1.10 5.60 5.64
C SER A 32 2.26 5.61 6.61
N ILE A 33 1.93 5.62 7.89
CA ILE A 33 2.91 5.35 8.94
C ILE A 33 3.36 3.91 8.69
N ILE A 34 4.52 3.75 8.04
CA ILE A 34 5.16 2.46 7.85
C ILE A 34 5.59 1.99 9.25
N GLN A 35 4.79 1.11 9.85
CA GLN A 35 5.13 0.49 11.12
C GLN A 35 5.88 -0.81 10.83
N PRO A 36 7.13 -0.97 11.32
CA PRO A 36 7.83 -2.24 11.20
C PRO A 36 7.08 -3.31 12.00
N TYR A 37 6.89 -4.49 11.40
CA TYR A 37 6.38 -5.65 12.14
C TYR A 37 7.41 -6.11 13.16
N ALA A 38 6.94 -6.51 14.34
CA ALA A 38 7.80 -7.15 15.34
C ALA A 38 8.32 -8.50 14.81
N HIS A 39 9.55 -8.85 15.19
CA HIS A 39 10.12 -10.16 14.86
C HIS A 39 9.40 -11.28 15.62
N ILE A 40 9.19 -12.41 14.95
CA ILE A 40 8.66 -13.63 15.56
C ILE A 40 9.84 -14.38 16.18
N ILE A 41 9.94 -14.33 17.51
CA ILE A 41 11.03 -14.95 18.27
C ILE A 41 10.44 -15.99 19.22
N GLU A 42 10.95 -17.22 19.17
CA GLU A 42 10.53 -18.28 20.09
C GLU A 42 11.72 -19.03 20.69
N TRP A 43 11.45 -19.76 21.78
CA TRP A 43 12.41 -20.67 22.39
C TRP A 43 12.41 -22.02 21.69
N ARG A 44 13.61 -22.50 21.37
CA ARG A 44 13.85 -23.89 20.95
C ARG A 44 14.63 -24.63 22.04
N TYR A 45 14.40 -25.92 22.11
CA TYR A 45 14.98 -26.79 23.13
C TYR A 45 15.74 -27.95 22.48
N LYS A 46 16.84 -28.36 23.10
CA LYS A 46 17.55 -29.60 22.75
C LYS A 46 18.35 -30.14 23.93
N LYS A 47 18.72 -31.42 23.88
CA LYS A 47 19.68 -32.00 24.84
C LYS A 47 21.11 -31.82 24.33
N ILE A 48 22.00 -31.34 25.20
CA ILE A 48 23.45 -31.29 24.99
C ILE A 48 24.07 -31.99 26.20
N ASN A 49 24.80 -33.08 25.98
CA ASN A 49 25.39 -33.90 27.04
C ASN A 49 24.37 -34.35 28.10
N GLY A 50 23.17 -34.74 27.68
CA GLY A 50 22.08 -35.16 28.57
C GLY A 50 21.32 -34.02 29.27
N ILE A 51 21.85 -32.79 29.25
CA ILE A 51 21.24 -31.61 29.87
C ILE A 51 20.37 -30.86 28.86
N TRP A 52 19.16 -30.50 29.25
CA TRP A 52 18.28 -29.66 28.44
C TRP A 52 18.84 -28.24 28.34
N HIS A 53 18.87 -27.73 27.11
CA HIS A 53 19.25 -26.36 26.82
C HIS A 53 18.14 -25.68 26.03
N LYS A 54 18.02 -24.37 26.21
CA LYS A 54 17.15 -23.49 25.42
C LYS A 54 17.96 -22.40 24.70
N ARG A 55 17.50 -21.99 23.52
CA ARG A 55 18.03 -20.86 22.74
C ARG A 55 16.90 -20.20 21.98
N GLN A 56 16.95 -18.88 21.82
CA GLN A 56 15.97 -18.15 21.03
C GLN A 56 16.30 -18.26 19.54
N TYR A 57 15.26 -18.44 18.72
CA TYR A 57 15.33 -18.42 17.27
C TYR A 57 14.41 -17.33 16.73
N ASP A 58 14.96 -16.48 15.87
CA ASP A 58 14.24 -15.43 15.15
C ASP A 58 13.80 -15.99 13.81
N TYR A 59 12.49 -16.23 13.64
CA TYR A 59 11.93 -16.77 12.42
C TYR A 59 11.81 -15.72 11.31
N THR A 60 11.69 -14.46 11.68
CA THR A 60 11.64 -13.35 10.71
C THR A 60 12.99 -13.20 10.02
N ALA A 61 14.09 -13.25 10.78
CA ALA A 61 15.44 -13.15 10.25
C ALA A 61 16.14 -14.50 10.00
N GLN A 62 15.45 -15.62 10.24
CA GLN A 62 15.94 -16.99 10.11
C GLN A 62 17.29 -17.27 10.80
N LYS A 63 17.51 -16.68 11.98
CA LYS A 63 18.79 -16.74 12.69
C LYS A 63 18.64 -17.10 14.15
N TRP A 64 19.69 -17.72 14.70
CA TRP A 64 19.77 -17.96 16.13
C TRP A 64 20.19 -16.71 16.89
N LEU A 65 19.53 -16.45 18.02
CA LEU A 65 19.86 -15.36 18.92
C LEU A 65 20.66 -15.88 20.11
N GLY A 66 21.81 -15.25 20.40
CA GLY A 66 22.70 -15.63 21.50
C GLY A 66 23.26 -17.05 21.40
N SER A 67 23.60 -17.68 22.53
CA SER A 67 24.10 -19.07 22.59
C SER A 67 23.09 -19.97 23.34
N TRP A 68 23.23 -21.28 23.20
CA TRP A 68 22.47 -22.23 24.01
C TRP A 68 22.75 -22.05 25.50
N LYS A 69 21.71 -22.04 26.33
CA LYS A 69 21.79 -21.95 27.78
C LYS A 69 21.11 -23.15 28.42
N PRO A 70 21.69 -23.75 29.47
CA PRO A 70 21.00 -24.81 30.21
C PRO A 70 19.65 -24.29 30.73
N VAL A 71 18.64 -25.16 30.74
CA VAL A 71 17.32 -24.89 31.31
C VAL A 71 17.37 -25.04 32.83
#